data_AF-A0A9X6AFZ8-F1
#
_entry.id   AF-A0A9X6AFZ8-F1
#
_cell.length_a   1.000
_cell.length_b   1.000
_cell.length_c   1.000
_cell.angle_alpha   90.00
_cell.angle_beta   90.00
_cell.angle_gamma   90.00
#
_symmetry.space_group_name_H-M   'P 1'
#
loop_
_entity.id
_entity.type
_entity.pdbx_description
1 polymer ?
#
loop_
_entity_poly.entity_id
_entity_poly.type
_entity_poly.pdbx_seq_one_letter_code
_entity_poly.pdbx_strand_id
1 'polypeptide(L)'
;MEKRVMTDSKRRKGLTAASALLGGVLVLSACSSGGGSKASASDGETSQAQADAAAAKKSSQAQIKITPADGSDNASINNAAAVTVSKGTLTAVTMTTASGTPVSGQISADKKSWKPTSALDRATTYKVAAEATDSAGLVAHENASFTTVSPANSFIGNFTPEDGSTVGVGMPVSINFNKAITNKAAVQKGITVSSSSGQEVVGHW
;
A
#
# COMPACT_ATOMS: atom_id res chain seq x y z
N MET A 1 40.95 -9.58 48.41
CA MET A 1 40.17 -10.61 47.70
C MET A 1 39.47 -9.90 46.55
N GLU A 2 40.21 -9.49 45.52
CA GLU A 2 40.46 -10.24 44.27
C GLU A 2 39.16 -10.56 43.50
N LYS A 3 38.90 -9.80 42.41
CA LYS A 3 38.98 -10.21 40.98
C LYS A 3 37.79 -11.10 40.57
N ARG A 4 37.15 -11.00 39.40
CA ARG A 4 37.40 -10.32 38.13
C ARG A 4 36.14 -10.46 37.27
N VAL A 5 35.95 -9.50 36.37
CA VAL A 5 35.17 -9.58 35.13
C VAL A 5 35.39 -10.90 34.38
N MET A 6 34.33 -11.46 33.78
CA MET A 6 34.46 -12.49 32.74
C MET A 6 33.61 -12.12 31.53
N THR A 7 34.30 -11.66 30.49
CA THR A 7 33.83 -11.51 29.12
C THR A 7 34.24 -12.76 28.33
N ASP A 8 33.43 -13.05 27.31
CA ASP A 8 33.70 -13.86 26.11
C ASP A 8 33.82 -15.40 26.26
N SER A 9 33.05 -16.10 25.43
CA SER A 9 33.69 -16.96 24.41
C SER A 9 32.70 -17.44 23.36
N LYS A 10 32.81 -16.85 22.16
CA LYS A 10 32.50 -17.54 20.90
C LYS A 10 33.40 -18.78 20.78
N ARG A 11 32.82 -19.97 20.57
CA ARG A 11 33.53 -21.08 19.91
C ARG A 11 32.69 -21.77 18.83
N ARG A 12 33.39 -21.91 17.71
CA ARG A 12 33.04 -22.51 16.42
C ARG A 12 33.11 -24.03 16.44
N LYS A 13 32.54 -24.62 15.38
CA LYS A 13 32.84 -25.89 14.71
C LYS A 13 32.15 -27.16 15.23
N GLY A 14 31.32 -27.72 14.36
CA GLY A 14 30.93 -29.13 14.32
C GLY A 14 30.46 -29.46 12.91
N LEU A 15 31.39 -29.82 12.03
CA LEU A 15 31.15 -30.43 10.73
C LEU A 15 30.99 -31.94 10.97
N THR A 16 29.83 -32.52 10.66
CA THR A 16 29.69 -33.96 10.51
C THR A 16 28.84 -34.28 9.29
N ALA A 17 29.51 -34.84 8.28
CA ALA A 17 28.92 -35.51 7.14
C ALA A 17 28.57 -36.95 7.53
N ALA A 18 27.45 -37.47 7.02
CA ALA A 18 27.24 -38.90 6.78
C ALA A 18 26.20 -39.08 5.67
N SER A 19 26.68 -39.61 4.55
CA SER A 19 25.93 -39.98 3.36
C SER A 19 25.10 -41.24 3.58
N ALA A 20 23.94 -41.33 2.94
CA ALA A 20 23.35 -42.61 2.53
C ALA A 20 22.72 -42.44 1.13
N LEU A 21 23.32 -43.16 0.17
CA LEU A 21 22.91 -43.31 -1.22
C LEU A 21 21.65 -44.18 -1.30
N LEU A 22 20.81 -43.96 -2.33
CA LEU A 22 20.26 -45.01 -3.22
C LEU A 22 19.35 -44.42 -4.31
N GLY A 23 19.78 -44.61 -5.58
CA GLY A 23 18.90 -45.05 -6.67
C GLY A 23 18.28 -43.99 -7.60
N GLY A 24 18.64 -44.04 -8.89
CA GLY A 24 17.79 -43.53 -9.97
C GLY A 24 18.51 -42.92 -11.18
N VAL A 25 19.20 -43.74 -11.97
CA VAL A 25 19.74 -43.36 -13.29
C VAL A 25 18.61 -43.33 -14.33
N LEU A 26 18.44 -42.21 -15.03
CA LEU A 26 17.81 -42.16 -16.35
C LEU A 26 18.72 -41.37 -17.30
N VAL A 27 19.29 -42.11 -18.26
CA VAL A 27 20.13 -41.61 -19.34
C VAL A 27 19.22 -41.21 -20.51
N LEU A 28 19.32 -39.97 -20.99
CA LEU A 28 18.93 -39.62 -22.36
C LEU A 28 20.08 -38.88 -23.03
N SER A 29 20.92 -39.65 -23.72
CA SER A 29 21.82 -39.19 -24.77
C SER A 29 21.14 -39.40 -26.12
N ALA A 30 21.02 -38.35 -26.94
CA ALA A 30 21.20 -38.43 -28.39
C ALA A 30 21.12 -37.03 -29.02
N CYS A 31 22.25 -36.33 -29.09
CA CYS A 31 22.57 -35.51 -30.25
C CYS A 31 23.25 -36.43 -31.27
N SER A 32 22.68 -36.58 -32.47
CA SER A 32 23.38 -37.17 -33.60
C SER A 32 23.06 -36.39 -34.87
N SER A 33 24.13 -35.95 -35.52
CA SER A 33 24.21 -35.28 -36.80
C SER A 33 24.27 -36.27 -37.97
N GLY A 34 23.56 -35.97 -39.06
CA GLY A 34 23.96 -36.38 -40.43
C GLY A 34 22.99 -37.28 -41.18
N GLY A 35 22.56 -36.84 -42.37
CA GLY A 35 22.17 -37.75 -43.48
C GLY A 35 20.75 -37.62 -44.04
N GLY A 36 20.54 -36.62 -44.90
CA GLY A 36 19.59 -36.53 -46.02
C GLY A 36 18.28 -37.35 -46.05
N SER A 37 17.16 -36.64 -46.00
CA SER A 37 15.99 -36.89 -46.86
C SER A 37 15.19 -35.59 -47.02
N LYS A 38 14.99 -35.17 -48.27
CA LYS A 38 14.14 -34.04 -48.66
C LYS A 38 12.70 -34.29 -48.20
N ALA A 39 12.15 -33.37 -47.42
CA ALA A 39 10.73 -33.04 -47.42
C ALA A 39 10.59 -31.54 -47.13
N SER A 40 9.90 -30.87 -48.07
CA SER A 40 9.53 -29.47 -48.18
C SER A 40 9.85 -28.48 -47.05
N ALA A 41 10.48 -27.39 -47.46
CA ALA A 41 10.34 -26.08 -46.83
C ALA A 41 8.87 -25.62 -46.86
N SER A 42 8.32 -25.33 -45.67
CA SER A 42 7.14 -24.51 -45.32
C SER A 42 6.94 -24.79 -43.82
N ASP A 43 6.92 -23.91 -42.82
CA ASP A 43 6.77 -22.48 -42.71
C ASP A 43 7.52 -22.09 -41.42
N GLY A 44 8.63 -21.34 -41.55
CA GLY A 44 9.38 -20.81 -40.40
C GLY A 44 9.00 -19.38 -40.04
N GLU A 45 8.11 -18.74 -40.80
CA GLU A 45 7.79 -17.30 -40.70
C GLU A 45 6.56 -16.99 -39.85
N THR A 46 5.74 -17.98 -39.47
CA THR A 46 4.50 -17.75 -38.72
C THR A 46 4.67 -17.62 -37.21
N SER A 47 5.78 -18.10 -36.64
CA SER A 47 5.96 -18.12 -35.17
C SER A 47 6.42 -16.78 -34.59
N GLN A 48 7.27 -16.04 -35.31
CA GLN A 48 7.79 -14.74 -34.84
C GLN A 48 6.76 -13.62 -35.05
N ALA A 49 6.06 -13.62 -36.19
CA ALA A 49 4.98 -12.67 -36.46
C ALA A 49 3.77 -12.83 -35.50
N GLN A 50 3.47 -14.05 -35.05
CA GLN A 50 2.48 -14.29 -34.00
C GLN A 50 2.96 -13.86 -32.61
N ALA A 51 4.26 -13.96 -32.32
CA ALA A 51 4.85 -13.46 -31.07
C ALA A 51 4.89 -11.92 -31.04
N ASP A 52 5.23 -11.27 -32.15
CA ASP A 52 5.24 -9.82 -32.30
C ASP A 52 3.81 -9.22 -32.31
N ALA A 53 2.84 -9.92 -32.92
CA ALA A 53 1.42 -9.54 -32.84
C ALA A 53 0.83 -9.74 -31.43
N ALA A 54 1.33 -10.71 -30.66
CA ALA A 54 0.98 -10.88 -29.25
C ALA A 54 1.60 -9.81 -28.34
N ALA A 55 2.77 -9.25 -28.72
CA ALA A 55 3.43 -8.14 -28.05
C ALA A 55 2.83 -6.76 -28.42
N ALA A 56 2.12 -6.64 -29.54
CA ALA A 56 1.39 -5.43 -29.94
C ALA A 56 -0.01 -5.31 -29.29
N LYS A 57 -0.25 -5.97 -28.15
CA LYS A 57 -1.45 -5.72 -27.34
C LYS A 57 -1.40 -4.29 -26.82
N LYS A 58 -2.26 -3.43 -27.37
CA LYS A 58 -2.51 -2.09 -26.83
C LYS A 58 -2.82 -2.23 -25.33
N SER A 59 -1.99 -1.62 -24.49
CA SER A 59 -2.28 -1.48 -23.07
C SER A 59 -3.32 -0.38 -22.87
N SER A 60 -4.13 -0.52 -21.83
CA SER A 60 -5.12 0.50 -21.47
C SER A 60 -4.42 1.81 -21.14
N GLN A 61 -5.01 2.93 -21.56
CA GLN A 61 -4.54 4.26 -21.17
C GLN A 61 -5.11 4.73 -19.84
N ALA A 62 -6.03 3.97 -19.22
CA ALA A 62 -6.59 4.31 -17.93
C ALA A 62 -5.50 4.33 -16.86
N GLN A 63 -5.42 5.42 -16.11
CA GLN A 63 -4.45 5.60 -15.03
C GLN A 63 -5.19 5.57 -13.71
N ILE A 64 -5.06 4.47 -12.97
CA ILE A 64 -5.65 4.31 -11.65
C ILE A 64 -4.62 4.78 -10.61
N LYS A 65 -5.07 5.58 -9.65
CA LYS A 65 -4.28 6.00 -8.49
C LYS A 65 -5.00 5.57 -7.23
N ILE A 66 -4.31 4.78 -6.41
CA ILE A 66 -4.76 4.35 -5.10
C ILE A 66 -4.04 5.19 -4.03
N THR A 67 -4.79 5.67 -3.04
CA THR A 67 -4.28 6.36 -1.86
C THR A 67 -4.86 5.68 -0.63
N PRO A 68 -4.09 5.34 0.41
CA PRO A 68 -2.63 5.42 0.49
C PRO A 68 -1.90 4.62 -0.60
N ALA A 69 -0.63 4.97 -0.85
CA ALA A 69 0.20 4.26 -1.82
C ALA A 69 0.49 2.83 -1.34
N ASP A 70 0.83 1.94 -2.26
CA ASP A 70 1.22 0.58 -1.91
C ASP A 70 2.42 0.56 -0.95
N GLY A 71 2.37 -0.34 0.03
CA GLY A 71 3.35 -0.45 1.11
C GLY A 71 3.28 0.65 2.17
N SER A 72 2.32 1.59 2.11
CA SER A 72 2.24 2.66 3.11
C SER A 72 2.04 2.08 4.51
N ASP A 73 2.92 2.45 5.43
CA ASP A 73 2.75 2.25 6.86
C ASP A 73 2.19 3.52 7.50
N ASN A 74 1.45 3.34 8.60
CA ASN A 74 0.90 4.46 9.37
C ASN A 74 -0.11 5.35 8.60
N ALA A 75 -0.87 4.76 7.68
CA ALA A 75 -1.88 5.47 6.91
C ALA A 75 -2.96 6.09 7.82
N SER A 76 -3.39 7.30 7.50
CA SER A 76 -4.45 7.99 8.22
C SER A 76 -5.79 7.27 8.06
N ILE A 77 -6.55 7.17 9.14
CA ILE A 77 -7.94 6.69 9.12
C ILE A 77 -8.95 7.80 8.79
N ASN A 78 -8.53 9.07 8.85
CA ASN A 78 -9.42 10.23 8.70
C ASN A 78 -9.57 10.67 7.23
N ASN A 79 -8.48 10.61 6.46
CA ASN A 79 -8.50 10.80 5.01
C ASN A 79 -8.30 9.43 4.36
N ALA A 80 -9.36 8.64 4.44
CA ALA A 80 -9.37 7.20 4.18
C ALA A 80 -8.91 6.81 2.77
N ALA A 81 -8.84 5.49 2.57
CA ALA A 81 -8.55 4.90 1.28
C ALA A 81 -9.40 5.50 0.16
N ALA A 82 -8.77 5.89 -0.94
CA ALA A 82 -9.41 6.45 -2.11
C ALA A 82 -8.78 5.85 -3.36
N VAL A 83 -9.63 5.49 -4.32
CA VAL A 83 -9.20 5.11 -5.66
C VAL A 83 -9.72 6.15 -6.62
N THR A 84 -8.85 6.64 -7.51
CA THR A 84 -9.22 7.59 -8.56
C THR A 84 -8.72 7.08 -9.90
N VAL A 85 -9.42 7.41 -10.98
CA VAL A 85 -8.98 7.08 -12.33
C VAL A 85 -8.99 8.30 -13.24
N SER A 86 -7.96 8.43 -14.07
CA SER A 86 -7.96 9.35 -15.20
C SER A 86 -7.88 8.57 -16.52
N LYS A 87 -8.34 9.17 -17.62
CA LYS A 87 -8.40 8.54 -18.96
C LYS A 87 -9.20 7.21 -19.04
N GLY A 88 -10.07 6.97 -18.07
CA GLY A 88 -10.95 5.80 -18.04
C GLY A 88 -12.05 5.94 -16.99
N THR A 89 -12.81 4.88 -16.75
CA THR A 89 -13.86 4.79 -15.72
C THR A 89 -13.64 3.55 -14.87
N LEU A 90 -13.81 3.68 -13.55
CA LEU A 90 -13.76 2.56 -12.62
C LEU A 90 -14.92 1.61 -12.91
N THR A 91 -14.59 0.32 -13.02
CA THR A 91 -15.57 -0.76 -13.25
C THR A 91 -15.77 -1.58 -12.00
N ALA A 92 -14.68 -1.85 -11.26
CA ALA A 92 -14.72 -2.59 -10.00
C ALA A 92 -13.67 -2.04 -9.05
N VAL A 93 -14.03 -1.95 -7.76
CA VAL A 93 -13.07 -1.72 -6.69
C VAL A 93 -13.44 -2.63 -5.54
N THR A 94 -12.48 -3.41 -5.07
CA THR A 94 -12.62 -4.27 -3.91
C THR A 94 -11.59 -3.85 -2.87
N MET A 95 -12.02 -3.79 -1.61
CA MET A 95 -11.13 -3.58 -0.49
C MET A 95 -11.39 -4.63 0.57
N THR A 96 -10.34 -5.26 1.07
CA THR A 96 -10.41 -6.29 2.10
C THR A 96 -9.38 -6.03 3.19
N THR A 97 -9.63 -6.52 4.40
CA THR A 97 -8.59 -6.65 5.42
C THR A 97 -7.60 -7.75 5.04
N ALA A 98 -6.45 -7.81 5.71
CA ALA A 98 -5.50 -8.92 5.54
C ALA A 98 -6.11 -10.30 5.86
N SER A 99 -7.15 -10.36 6.71
CA SER A 99 -7.91 -11.58 7.02
C SER A 99 -8.96 -11.93 5.95
N GLY A 100 -9.13 -11.11 4.91
CA GLY A 100 -10.08 -11.32 3.83
C GLY A 100 -11.48 -10.76 4.09
N THR A 101 -11.69 -10.02 5.18
CA THR A 101 -12.99 -9.39 5.49
C THR A 101 -13.23 -8.25 4.51
N PRO A 102 -14.36 -8.22 3.77
CA PRO A 102 -14.65 -7.15 2.83
C PRO A 102 -14.94 -5.84 3.55
N VAL A 103 -14.48 -4.73 2.98
CA VAL A 103 -14.82 -3.38 3.43
C VAL A 103 -15.77 -2.75 2.43
N SER A 104 -16.94 -2.32 2.92
CA SER A 104 -17.93 -1.63 2.10
C SER A 104 -17.37 -0.30 1.59
N GLY A 105 -17.60 -0.03 0.31
CA GLY A 105 -17.24 1.22 -0.34
C GLY A 105 -18.10 1.47 -1.56
N GLN A 106 -18.05 2.71 -2.05
CA GLN A 106 -18.92 3.18 -3.11
C GLN A 106 -18.10 3.84 -4.22
N ILE A 107 -18.37 3.43 -5.47
CA ILE A 107 -17.94 4.14 -6.67
C ILE A 107 -18.88 5.34 -6.85
N SER A 108 -18.31 6.51 -7.06
CA SER A 108 -19.00 7.75 -7.40
C SER A 108 -19.83 7.62 -8.69
N ALA A 109 -20.87 8.45 -8.83
CA ALA A 109 -21.78 8.40 -9.97
C ALA A 109 -21.09 8.64 -11.33
N ASP A 110 -20.03 9.47 -11.34
CA ASP A 110 -19.20 9.73 -12.52
C ASP A 110 -18.20 8.60 -12.84
N LYS A 111 -18.13 7.56 -11.98
CA LYS A 111 -17.20 6.42 -12.06
C LYS A 111 -15.74 6.83 -12.08
N LYS A 112 -15.38 7.98 -11.53
CA LYS A 112 -13.97 8.47 -11.48
C LYS A 112 -13.31 8.25 -10.13
N SER A 113 -14.09 8.03 -9.09
CA SER A 113 -13.57 7.82 -7.73
C SER A 113 -14.32 6.73 -6.96
N TRP A 114 -13.63 6.12 -6.00
CA TRP A 114 -14.19 5.21 -5.01
C TRP A 114 -13.64 5.54 -3.63
N LYS A 115 -14.48 5.35 -2.60
CA LYS A 115 -14.10 5.49 -1.19
C LYS A 115 -14.86 4.48 -0.31
N PRO A 116 -14.31 4.07 0.84
CA PRO A 116 -15.04 3.27 1.82
C PRO A 116 -16.22 4.07 2.39
N THR A 117 -17.29 3.37 2.75
CA THR A 117 -18.50 3.97 3.36
C THR A 117 -18.41 4.04 4.88
N SER A 118 -17.45 3.32 5.47
CA SER A 118 -17.22 3.24 6.91
C SER A 118 -15.80 3.66 7.25
N ALA A 119 -15.57 4.09 8.48
CA ALA A 119 -14.23 4.37 8.98
C ALA A 119 -13.36 3.11 8.98
N LEU A 120 -12.07 3.28 8.73
CA LEU A 120 -11.11 2.17 8.76
C LEU A 120 -10.66 1.90 10.19
N ASP A 121 -10.46 0.61 10.49
CA ASP A 121 -9.90 0.17 11.75
C ASP A 121 -8.43 0.56 11.84
N ARG A 122 -8.00 0.80 13.08
CA ARG A 122 -6.61 1.17 13.40
C ARG A 122 -5.73 -0.08 13.44
N ALA A 123 -4.43 0.10 13.24
CA ALA A 123 -3.46 -1.01 13.22
C ALA A 123 -3.87 -2.18 12.30
N THR A 124 -4.57 -1.89 11.21
CA THR A 124 -5.15 -2.90 10.32
C THR A 124 -4.56 -2.75 8.92
N THR A 125 -4.14 -3.87 8.35
CA THR A 125 -3.67 -3.93 6.96
C THR A 125 -4.84 -4.17 6.03
N TYR A 126 -4.95 -3.33 5.01
CA TYR A 126 -5.96 -3.41 3.96
C TYR A 126 -5.30 -3.68 2.62
N LYS A 127 -6.03 -4.39 1.75
CA LYS A 127 -5.69 -4.63 0.35
C LYS A 127 -6.79 -4.05 -0.51
N VAL A 128 -6.39 -3.31 -1.54
CA VAL A 128 -7.28 -2.69 -2.53
C VAL A 128 -6.91 -3.25 -3.89
N ALA A 129 -7.90 -3.72 -4.62
CA ALA A 129 -7.79 -4.09 -6.03
C ALA A 129 -8.81 -3.28 -6.82
N ALA A 130 -8.34 -2.59 -7.86
CA ALA A 130 -9.14 -1.70 -8.67
C ALA A 130 -9.01 -2.04 -10.14
N GLU A 131 -10.12 -1.91 -10.86
CA GLU A 131 -10.22 -2.11 -12.29
C GLU A 131 -10.85 -0.87 -12.94
N ALA A 132 -10.31 -0.49 -14.10
CA ALA A 132 -10.85 0.57 -14.91
C ALA A 132 -10.82 0.22 -16.39
N THR A 133 -11.71 0.81 -17.17
CA THR A 133 -11.75 0.68 -18.62
C THR A 133 -11.52 2.03 -19.27
N ASP A 134 -10.69 2.08 -20.32
CA ASP A 134 -10.47 3.28 -21.12
C ASP A 134 -11.49 3.43 -22.25
N SER A 135 -11.38 4.51 -23.03
CA SER A 135 -12.27 4.77 -24.17
C SER A 135 -12.13 3.77 -25.32
N ALA A 136 -11.05 2.99 -25.36
CA ALA A 136 -10.83 1.93 -26.34
C ALA A 136 -11.37 0.57 -25.87
N GLY A 137 -12.00 0.51 -24.68
CA GLY A 137 -12.50 -0.72 -24.09
C GLY A 137 -11.42 -1.59 -23.44
N LEU A 138 -10.19 -1.07 -23.28
CA LEU A 138 -9.08 -1.81 -22.68
C LEU A 138 -9.12 -1.67 -21.16
N VAL A 139 -8.91 -2.78 -20.45
CA VAL A 139 -8.93 -2.83 -18.99
C VAL A 139 -7.55 -2.56 -18.40
N ALA A 140 -7.50 -1.70 -17.38
CA ALA A 140 -6.36 -1.49 -16.50
C ALA A 140 -6.69 -2.06 -15.12
N HIS A 141 -5.67 -2.62 -14.47
CA HIS A 141 -5.76 -3.14 -13.10
C HIS A 141 -4.68 -2.46 -12.26
N GLU A 142 -5.02 -2.09 -11.03
CA GLU A 142 -4.07 -1.63 -10.05
C GLU A 142 -4.38 -2.22 -8.68
N ASN A 143 -3.33 -2.50 -7.91
CA ASN A 143 -3.44 -3.06 -6.57
C ASN A 143 -2.57 -2.26 -5.60
N ALA A 144 -3.03 -2.14 -4.36
CA ALA A 144 -2.23 -1.58 -3.28
C ALA A 144 -2.57 -2.23 -1.94
N SER A 145 -1.58 -2.31 -1.07
CA SER A 145 -1.72 -2.73 0.32
C SER A 145 -1.20 -1.61 1.22
N PHE A 146 -1.90 -1.29 2.29
CA PHE A 146 -1.45 -0.30 3.27
C PHE A 146 -1.87 -0.70 4.68
N THR A 147 -1.16 -0.17 5.68
CA THR A 147 -1.46 -0.41 7.10
C THR A 147 -1.83 0.90 7.77
N THR A 148 -2.98 0.91 8.44
CA THR A 148 -3.46 2.10 9.15
C THR A 148 -2.66 2.39 10.41
N VAL A 149 -2.68 3.67 10.83
CA VAL A 149 -2.04 4.17 12.04
C VAL A 149 -2.38 3.32 13.26
N SER A 150 -1.36 2.95 14.03
CA SER A 150 -1.50 2.17 15.27
C SER A 150 -1.76 3.09 16.48
N PRO A 151 -2.32 2.59 17.60
CA PRO A 151 -2.42 3.39 18.83
C PRO A 151 -1.08 3.93 19.32
N ALA A 152 -0.01 3.15 19.16
CA ALA A 152 1.35 3.58 19.49
C ALA A 152 1.77 4.80 18.67
N ASN A 153 1.34 4.88 17.41
CA ASN A 153 1.64 5.97 16.48
C ASN A 153 0.55 7.07 16.41
N SER A 154 -0.44 7.04 17.31
CA SER A 154 -1.43 8.12 17.49
C SER A 154 -1.09 8.98 18.68
N PHE A 155 -1.62 10.20 18.69
CA PHE A 155 -1.76 11.01 19.89
C PHE A 155 -3.19 11.51 20.00
N ILE A 156 -3.58 11.93 21.19
CA ILE A 156 -4.87 12.55 21.50
C ILE A 156 -4.59 13.99 21.93
N GLY A 157 -5.34 14.93 21.38
CA GLY A 157 -5.38 16.32 21.83
C GLY A 157 -6.67 16.57 22.58
N ASN A 158 -6.58 17.11 23.80
CA ASN A 158 -7.73 17.55 24.59
C ASN A 158 -7.79 19.07 24.52
N PHE A 159 -8.93 19.61 24.11
CA PHE A 159 -9.12 21.05 23.99
C PHE A 159 -9.68 21.64 25.29
N THR A 160 -9.32 22.88 25.57
CA THR A 160 -9.82 23.67 26.69
C THR A 160 -9.98 25.11 26.21
N PRO A 161 -11.08 25.80 26.53
CA PRO A 161 -12.25 25.32 27.27
C PRO A 161 -13.06 24.26 26.50
N GLU A 162 -13.90 23.52 27.20
CA GLU A 162 -14.79 22.52 26.60
C GLU A 162 -15.88 23.18 25.74
N ASP A 163 -16.45 22.42 24.81
CA ASP A 163 -17.47 22.92 23.90
C ASP A 163 -18.69 23.43 24.68
N GLY A 164 -19.24 24.57 24.23
CA GLY A 164 -20.35 25.25 24.90
C GLY A 164 -20.01 26.00 26.21
N SER A 165 -18.74 26.03 26.64
CA SER A 165 -18.36 26.75 27.86
C SER A 165 -18.48 28.27 27.71
N THR A 166 -18.99 28.94 28.75
CA THR A 166 -18.87 30.40 28.91
C THR A 166 -17.67 30.72 29.78
N VAL A 167 -16.75 31.54 29.27
CA VAL A 167 -15.48 31.84 29.94
C VAL A 167 -15.24 33.35 30.00
N GLY A 168 -14.34 33.78 30.90
CA GLY A 168 -13.91 35.17 30.99
C GLY A 168 -12.95 35.56 29.86
N VAL A 169 -12.76 36.88 29.66
CA VAL A 169 -11.99 37.45 28.54
C VAL A 169 -10.50 37.06 28.48
N GLY A 170 -9.95 36.53 29.56
CA GLY A 170 -8.54 36.10 29.64
C GLY A 170 -8.30 34.61 29.39
N MET A 171 -9.34 33.83 29.09
CA MET A 171 -9.21 32.38 28.91
C MET A 171 -8.63 32.05 27.52
N PRO A 172 -7.45 31.42 27.41
CA PRO A 172 -6.93 30.98 26.13
C PRO A 172 -7.64 29.71 25.64
N VAL A 173 -7.64 29.51 24.32
CA VAL A 173 -7.94 28.20 23.71
C VAL A 173 -6.64 27.39 23.66
N SER A 174 -6.63 26.26 24.34
CA SER A 174 -5.48 25.38 24.51
C SER A 174 -5.79 23.98 24.02
N ILE A 175 -4.81 23.32 23.41
CA ILE A 175 -4.89 21.91 23.04
C ILE A 175 -3.72 21.17 23.69
N ASN A 176 -4.03 20.28 24.63
CA ASN A 176 -3.05 19.48 25.36
C ASN A 176 -2.92 18.09 24.74
N PHE A 177 -1.71 17.74 24.31
CA PHE A 177 -1.43 16.44 23.69
C PHE A 177 -0.93 15.43 24.72
N ASN A 178 -1.41 14.18 24.66
CA ASN A 178 -0.96 13.11 25.55
C ASN A 178 0.41 12.51 25.19
N LYS A 179 1.04 12.99 24.11
CA LYS A 179 2.37 12.60 23.65
C LYS A 179 3.13 13.82 23.16
N ALA A 180 4.46 13.75 23.19
CA ALA A 180 5.32 14.79 22.63
C ALA A 180 5.11 14.92 21.11
N ILE A 181 4.97 16.17 20.64
CA ILE A 181 4.76 16.49 19.23
C ILE A 181 6.10 16.87 18.59
N THR A 182 6.58 16.02 17.68
CA THR A 182 7.81 16.28 16.93
C THR A 182 7.60 17.29 15.81
N ASN A 183 6.47 17.19 15.07
CA ASN A 183 6.14 18.10 13.96
C ASN A 183 5.05 19.10 14.38
N LYS A 184 5.47 20.13 15.12
CA LYS A 184 4.62 21.21 15.61
C LYS A 184 3.93 22.00 14.48
N ALA A 185 4.64 22.26 13.38
CA ALA A 185 4.08 23.00 12.24
C ALA A 185 2.92 22.25 11.58
N ALA A 186 3.01 20.92 11.44
CA ALA A 186 1.92 20.10 10.88
C ALA A 186 0.66 20.13 11.76
N VAL A 187 0.83 20.11 13.09
CA VAL A 187 -0.29 20.22 14.02
C VAL A 187 -0.93 21.61 13.95
N GLN A 188 -0.13 22.68 13.95
CA GLN A 188 -0.66 24.05 13.80
C GLN A 188 -1.46 24.21 12.50
N LYS A 189 -0.96 23.66 11.38
CA LYS A 189 -1.68 23.69 10.09
C LYS A 189 -3.00 22.90 10.13
N GLY A 190 -3.12 21.91 11.01
CA GLY A 190 -4.33 21.12 11.21
C GLY A 190 -5.38 21.78 12.11
N ILE A 191 -5.06 22.91 12.76
CA ILE A 191 -5.96 23.63 13.66
C ILE A 191 -6.55 24.83 12.92
N THR A 192 -7.87 24.96 12.94
CA THR A 192 -8.58 26.15 12.45
C THR A 192 -9.26 26.83 13.62
N VAL A 193 -9.01 28.12 13.80
CA VAL A 193 -9.70 28.95 14.78
C VAL A 193 -10.56 29.97 14.05
N SER A 194 -11.79 30.15 14.51
CA SER A 194 -12.71 31.14 13.98
C SER A 194 -13.24 32.00 15.12
N SER A 195 -13.38 33.30 14.86
CA SER A 195 -13.94 34.26 15.81
C SER A 195 -15.01 35.10 15.11
N SER A 196 -16.18 35.23 15.74
CA SER A 196 -17.26 36.07 15.23
C SER A 196 -16.96 37.57 15.34
N SER A 197 -16.06 37.97 16.25
CA SER A 197 -15.63 39.37 16.40
C SER A 197 -14.61 39.80 15.33
N GLY A 198 -14.08 38.86 14.54
CA GLY A 198 -13.03 39.11 13.55
C GLY A 198 -11.64 39.35 14.15
N GLN A 199 -11.48 39.18 15.47
CA GLN A 199 -10.17 39.28 16.11
C GLN A 199 -9.20 38.23 15.57
N GLU A 200 -7.96 38.68 15.33
CA GLU A 200 -6.87 37.79 14.94
C GLU A 200 -6.51 36.86 16.12
N VAL A 201 -6.35 35.58 15.82
CA VAL A 201 -5.89 34.59 16.78
C VAL A 201 -4.58 33.99 16.30
N VAL A 202 -3.56 34.10 17.14
CA VAL A 202 -2.23 33.51 16.90
C VAL A 202 -1.98 32.38 17.88
N GLY A 203 -1.53 31.24 17.36
CA GLY A 203 -1.16 30.10 18.19
C GLY A 203 0.26 30.22 18.76
N HIS A 204 0.48 29.64 19.92
CA HIS A 204 1.81 29.43 20.50
C HIS A 204 1.93 27.98 21.03
N TRP A 205 3.16 27.54 21.30
CA TRP A 205 3.50 26.22 21.83
C TRP A 205 4.08 26.29 23.22
#